data_AF-A0A242WFD6-F1
#
_entry.id   AF-A0A242WFD6-F1
#
_cell.length_a   1.000
_cell.length_b   1.000
_cell.length_c   1.000
_cell.angle_alpha   90.00
_cell.angle_beta   90.00
_cell.angle_gamma   90.00
#
_symmetry.space_group_name_H-M   'P 1'
#
loop_
_entity.id
_entity.type
_entity.pdbx_description
1 polymer ?
#
loop_
_entity_poly.entity_id
_entity_poly.type
_entity_poly.pdbx_seq_one_letter_code
_entity_poly.pdbx_strand_id
1 'polypeptide(L)' 'KHCTVKHFNNLIEQDHRHIKRRFVKSAGFQNLRHASRTLKGIETIHAIYKQKRSHIPDFSFSTYKELQQLFRTA' A
#
# COMPACT_ATOMS: atom_id res chain seq x y z
N LYS A 1 18.56 9.70 20.59
CA LYS A 1 17.53 10.46 21.31
C LYS A 1 16.23 9.66 21.25
N HIS A 2 15.88 8.94 22.32
CA HIS A 2 14.58 8.25 22.40
C HIS A 2 13.54 9.31 22.81
N CYS A 3 12.65 9.67 21.91
CA CYS A 3 11.59 10.65 22.19
C CYS A 3 10.53 10.00 23.10
N THR A 4 10.54 10.32 24.39
CA THR A 4 9.53 9.90 25.38
C THR A 4 8.36 10.88 25.45
N VAL A 5 7.96 11.46 24.31
CA VAL A 5 6.79 12.35 24.25
C VAL A 5 5.59 11.51 23.82
N LYS A 6 4.74 11.16 24.78
CA LYS A 6 3.55 10.30 24.63
C LYS A 6 2.68 10.65 23.40
N HIS A 7 2.64 11.92 23.02
CA HIS A 7 1.87 12.41 21.87
C HIS A 7 2.47 12.04 20.50
N PHE A 8 3.80 11.98 20.36
CA PHE A 8 4.43 11.53 19.09
C PHE A 8 4.28 10.04 18.87
N ASN A 9 4.30 9.24 19.94
CA ASN A 9 4.01 7.81 19.84
C ASN A 9 2.59 7.55 19.34
N ASN A 10 1.61 8.34 19.77
CA ASN A 10 0.24 8.19 19.26
C ASN A 10 0.12 8.51 17.76
N LEU A 11 0.86 9.52 17.27
CA LEU A 11 0.90 9.86 15.84
C LEU A 11 1.54 8.74 15.00
N ILE A 12 2.68 8.21 15.44
CA ILE A 12 3.36 7.09 14.78
C ILE A 12 2.45 5.85 14.78
N GLU A 13 1.83 5.54 15.91
CA GLU A 13 0.91 4.41 16.02
C GLU A 13 -0.35 4.59 15.16
N GLN A 14 -0.86 5.82 15.00
CA GLN A 14 -1.96 6.12 14.10
C GLN A 14 -1.59 5.89 12.63
N ASP A 15 -0.44 6.41 12.20
CA ASP A 15 0.03 6.28 10.82
C ASP A 15 0.23 4.80 10.45
N HIS A 16 0.79 4.01 11.37
CA HIS A 16 1.06 2.60 11.15
C HIS A 16 -0.17 1.71 11.33
N ARG A 17 -1.30 2.23 11.87
CA ARG A 17 -2.47 1.43 12.28
C ARG A 17 -3.09 0.67 11.11
N HIS A 18 -3.13 1.28 9.93
CA HIS A 18 -3.75 0.69 8.75
C HIS A 18 -2.93 -0.52 8.25
N ILE A 19 -1.61 -0.38 8.25
CA ILE A 19 -0.68 -1.45 7.88
C ILE A 19 -0.76 -2.56 8.93
N LYS A 20 -0.64 -2.24 10.23
CA LYS A 20 -0.72 -3.22 11.32
C LYS A 20 -2.03 -4.02 11.29
N ARG A 21 -3.18 -3.38 11.04
CA ARG A 21 -4.49 -4.06 10.92
C ARG A 21 -4.52 -5.08 9.78
N ARG A 22 -3.92 -4.74 8.64
CA ARG A 22 -3.94 -5.59 7.43
C ARG A 22 -3.04 -6.82 7.58
N PHE A 23 -1.98 -6.69 8.36
CA PHE A 23 -1.01 -7.75 8.64
C PHE A 23 -1.19 -8.39 10.01
N VAL A 24 -2.27 -8.07 10.75
CA VAL A 24 -2.47 -8.57 12.14
C VAL A 24 -2.57 -10.10 12.21
N LYS A 25 -3.05 -10.72 11.13
CA LYS A 25 -3.17 -12.18 10.97
C LYS A 25 -2.03 -12.80 10.14
N SER A 26 -1.09 -11.99 9.64
CA SER A 26 0.06 -12.50 8.90
C SER A 26 1.26 -12.60 9.84
N ALA A 27 2.17 -13.55 9.59
CA ALA A 27 3.44 -13.66 10.32
C ALA A 27 4.44 -12.52 9.97
N GLY A 28 3.94 -11.36 9.56
CA GLY A 28 4.74 -10.26 9.02
C GLY A 28 5.53 -10.65 7.76
N PHE A 29 6.56 -9.85 7.46
CA PHE A 29 7.54 -10.15 6.42
C PHE A 29 8.79 -10.73 7.07
N GLN A 30 9.27 -11.85 6.55
CA GLN A 30 10.49 -12.52 7.05
C GLN A 30 11.77 -11.73 6.75
N ASN A 31 11.76 -10.83 5.75
CA ASN A 31 12.90 -9.99 5.45
C ASN A 31 12.50 -8.63 4.87
N LEU A 32 13.37 -7.64 5.08
CA LEU A 32 13.15 -6.25 4.68
C LEU A 32 13.07 -6.07 3.16
N ARG A 33 13.83 -6.86 2.40
CA ARG A 33 13.85 -6.76 0.94
C ARG A 33 12.52 -7.20 0.31
N HIS A 34 11.93 -8.30 0.79
CA HIS A 34 10.63 -8.78 0.38
C HIS A 34 9.53 -7.84 0.85
N ALA A 35 9.59 -7.37 2.11
CA ALA A 35 8.68 -6.35 2.61
C ALA A 35 8.65 -5.11 1.69
N SER A 36 9.83 -4.56 1.37
CA SER A 36 9.98 -3.40 0.51
C SER A 36 9.39 -3.65 -0.88
N ARG A 37 9.70 -4.79 -1.50
CA ARG A 37 9.15 -5.16 -2.83
C ARG A 37 7.63 -5.31 -2.81
N THR A 38 7.07 -5.98 -1.80
CA THR A 38 5.63 -6.16 -1.67
C THR A 38 4.91 -4.82 -1.44
N LEU A 39 5.42 -3.99 -0.54
CA LEU A 39 4.87 -2.65 -0.30
C LEU A 39 4.89 -1.81 -1.58
N LYS A 40 6.00 -1.82 -2.32
CA LYS A 40 6.11 -1.10 -3.59
C LYS A 40 5.12 -1.59 -4.64
N GLY A 41 4.86 -2.90 -4.71
CA GLY A 41 3.81 -3.46 -5.57
C GLY A 41 2.41 -2.98 -5.19
N ILE A 42 2.09 -2.96 -3.89
CA ILE A 42 0.81 -2.46 -3.36
C ILE A 42 0.64 -0.98 -3.68
N GLU A 43 1.68 -0.17 -3.48
CA GLU A 43 1.70 1.26 -3.80
C GLU A 43 1.45 1.51 -5.29
N THR A 44 2.12 0.76 -6.17
CA THR A 44 1.94 0.87 -7.63
C THR A 44 0.49 0.58 -8.03
N ILE A 45 -0.10 -0.51 -7.56
CA ILE A 45 -1.50 -0.85 -7.86
C ILE A 45 -2.45 0.24 -7.35
N HIS A 46 -2.18 0.77 -6.16
CA HIS A 46 -2.99 1.83 -5.56
C HIS A 46 -2.90 3.16 -6.33
N ALA A 47 -1.73 3.50 -6.87
CA ALA A 47 -1.54 4.66 -7.73
C ALA A 47 -2.36 4.54 -9.03
N ILE A 48 -2.28 3.38 -9.70
CA ILE A 48 -3.07 3.10 -10.91
C ILE A 48 -4.57 3.19 -10.62
N TYR A 49 -5.01 2.61 -9.50
CA TYR A 49 -6.40 2.70 -9.05
C TYR A 49 -6.87 4.15 -8.90
N LYS A 50 -6.11 4.99 -8.20
CA LYS A 50 -6.44 6.40 -7.99
C LYS A 50 -6.53 7.17 -9.30
N GLN A 51 -5.57 6.98 -10.19
CA GLN A 51 -5.54 7.64 -11.50
C GLN A 51 -6.77 7.27 -12.34
N LYS A 52 -7.13 5.99 -12.40
CA LYS A 52 -8.29 5.56 -13.19
C LYS A 52 -9.61 6.03 -12.58
N ARG A 53 -9.73 6.02 -11.25
CA ARG A 53 -10.91 6.50 -10.53
C ARG A 53 -11.15 7.99 -10.71
N SER A 54 -10.11 8.82 -10.85
CA SER A 54 -10.28 10.25 -11.08
C SER A 54 -10.67 10.58 -12.53
N HIS A 55 -10.42 9.68 -13.48
CA HIS A 55 -10.64 9.93 -14.91
C HIS A 55 -12.01 9.43 -15.44
N ILE A 56 -12.66 8.45 -14.80
CA ILE A 56 -13.86 7.80 -15.34
C ILE A 56 -15.00 7.85 -14.30
N PRO A 57 -16.18 8.40 -14.64
CA PRO A 57 -17.31 8.52 -13.70
C PRO A 57 -18.00 7.18 -13.37
N ASP A 58 -17.98 6.19 -14.28
CA ASP A 58 -18.51 4.84 -14.06
C ASP A 58 -17.37 3.81 -13.97
N PHE A 59 -16.67 3.86 -12.84
CA PHE A 59 -15.35 3.26 -12.67
C PHE A 59 -15.43 1.78 -12.25
N SER A 60 -15.06 0.88 -13.16
CA SER A 60 -14.78 -0.52 -12.89
C SER A 60 -13.27 -0.76 -12.88
N PHE A 61 -12.75 -1.35 -11.79
CA PHE A 61 -11.33 -1.64 -11.63
C PHE A 61 -11.07 -3.12 -11.50
N SER A 62 -10.24 -3.65 -12.39
CA SER A 62 -9.67 -4.99 -12.26
C SER A 62 -8.15 -4.89 -12.29
N THR A 63 -7.51 -5.22 -11.16
CA THR A 63 -6.05 -5.20 -11.03
C THR A 63 -5.38 -6.03 -12.13
N TYR A 64 -5.91 -7.22 -12.43
CA TYR A 64 -5.33 -8.10 -13.45
C TYR A 64 -5.37 -7.46 -14.84
N LYS A 65 -6.52 -6.91 -15.26
CA LYS A 65 -6.68 -6.29 -16.58
C LYS A 65 -5.77 -5.07 -16.74
N GLU A 66 -5.66 -4.25 -15.69
CA GLU A 66 -4.80 -3.06 -15.70
C GLU A 66 -3.32 -3.42 -15.78
N LEU A 67 -2.87 -4.41 -15.01
CA LEU A 67 -1.49 -4.90 -15.08
C LEU A 67 -1.19 -5.54 -16.45
N GLN A 68 -2.10 -6.34 -17.00
CA GLN A 68 -1.96 -6.91 -18.34
C GLN A 68 -1.86 -5.82 -19.41
N GLN A 69 -2.68 -4.78 -19.34
CA GLN A 69 -2.61 -3.65 -20.28
C GLN A 69 -1.26 -2.93 -20.16
N LEU A 70 -0.77 -2.69 -18.95
CA LEU A 70 0.56 -2.08 -18.75
C LEU A 70 1.67 -2.93 -19.36
N PHE A 71 1.67 -4.25 -19.13
CA PHE A 71 2.68 -5.14 -19.72
C PHE A 71 2.59 -5.28 -21.25
N ARG A 72 1.42 -5.01 -21.85
CA ARG A 72 1.25 -4.98 -23.31
C ARG A 72 1.70 -3.65 -23.93
N THR A 73 1.74 -2.58 -23.13
CA THR A 73 2.05 -1.21 -23.60
C THR A 73 3.53 -0.86 -23.35
N ALA A 74 4.15 -1.52 -22.37
CA ALA A 74 5.59 -1.46 -22.10
C ALA A 74 6.39 -2.33 -23.07
#